data_AF-A0A7C4V5N3-F1
#
_entry.id   AF-A0A7C4V5N3-F1
#
_cell.length_a   1.000
_cell.length_b   1.000
_cell.length_c   1.000
_cell.angle_alpha   90.00
_cell.angle_beta   90.00
_cell.angle_gamma   90.00
#
_symmetry.space_group_name_H-M   'P 1'
#
loop_
_entity.id
_entity.type
_entity.pdbx_description
1 polymer ?
#
loop_
_entity_poly.entity_id
_entity_poly.type
_entity_poly.pdbx_seq_one_letter_code
_entity_poly.pdbx_strand_id
1 'polypeptide(L)'
;MSRRSTLWPLCLLVILCITAVALARGNLLTNPGFEAGKSGWVSLAGSFEVVSSPVHGGAGAAKVRGTIAQYVDNVYAGAGYTFTAWTVKNDPAVSSVRLVLDWKDAGGNSLRRDASSPLSTNSPDYRLLTLGPVTAPAGAKRVQVILESAGSGYSYFDDAALDMTSPPPTATATPTATATPPPAPSPTRTATATPPPTPTPTALPAGALTINELLYQPAPSPGTPEAHREWAELYNALPVALNLRDFRLSDGEDTDALPAFVLPPGGFVVIVGSRQAFLADYPGFAGLLIELGDAELGNGLNNAGDALILRDPVGRPVDALSYGDDASVFATPCPLVAAGHSLEREPAGWDSDRADDFVERETPSPGGTPAPTPTLTPTSTDTATATPTATPSAVPSAAPSPAPTHTPTPTATATPEPTPLRCFLPLLRRG
;
A
#
# COMPACT_ATOMS: atom_id res chain seq x y z
N MET A 1 74.24 -25.16 -22.51
CA MET A 1 72.99 -25.94 -22.34
C MET A 1 72.04 -25.13 -21.46
N SER A 2 71.16 -24.34 -22.06
CA SER A 2 70.16 -23.51 -21.36
C SER A 2 68.79 -24.12 -21.61
N ARG A 3 68.18 -24.72 -20.59
CA ARG A 3 66.79 -25.20 -20.65
C ARG A 3 65.87 -24.06 -20.24
N ARG A 4 65.10 -23.56 -21.22
CA ARG A 4 64.01 -22.61 -21.02
C ARG A 4 62.87 -23.32 -20.29
N SER A 5 62.41 -22.74 -19.17
CA SER A 5 61.18 -23.13 -18.48
C SER A 5 59.99 -22.52 -19.21
N THR A 6 59.11 -23.37 -19.73
CA THR A 6 57.80 -23.02 -20.29
C THR A 6 56.83 -22.78 -19.15
N LEU A 7 56.46 -21.52 -18.91
CA LEU A 7 55.32 -21.15 -18.06
C LEU A 7 54.06 -21.13 -18.94
N TRP A 8 53.10 -22.01 -18.66
CA TRP A 8 51.74 -21.93 -19.20
C TRP A 8 50.99 -20.80 -18.50
N PRO A 9 50.19 -19.97 -19.19
CA PRO A 9 49.35 -19.00 -18.52
C PRO A 9 48.20 -19.75 -17.84
N LEU A 10 48.18 -19.67 -16.51
CA LEU A 10 47.07 -20.09 -15.67
C LEU A 10 45.87 -19.21 -16.04
N CYS A 11 44.87 -19.78 -16.73
CA CYS A 11 43.61 -19.11 -17.01
C CYS A 11 42.88 -18.94 -15.68
N LEU A 12 42.97 -17.75 -15.09
CA LEU A 12 42.25 -17.40 -13.87
C LEU A 12 40.77 -17.24 -14.23
N LEU A 13 40.01 -18.33 -14.14
CA LEU A 13 38.56 -18.30 -14.18
C LEU A 13 38.09 -17.55 -12.93
N VAL A 14 37.88 -16.24 -13.06
CA VAL A 14 37.19 -15.45 -12.04
C VAL A 14 35.74 -15.89 -12.05
N ILE A 15 35.43 -16.90 -11.24
CA ILE A 15 34.06 -17.21 -10.84
C ILE A 15 33.65 -16.05 -9.95
N LEU A 16 33.01 -15.04 -10.54
CA LEU A 16 32.28 -14.02 -9.80
C LEU A 16 31.10 -14.72 -9.12
N CYS A 17 31.34 -15.30 -7.94
CA CYS A 17 30.29 -15.70 -7.03
C CYS A 17 29.63 -14.42 -6.52
N ILE A 18 28.64 -13.91 -7.27
CA ILE A 18 27.63 -13.02 -6.72
C ILE A 18 26.81 -13.92 -5.80
N THR A 19 27.16 -13.95 -4.52
CA THR A 19 26.26 -14.44 -3.49
C THR A 19 25.05 -13.53 -3.52
N ALA A 20 23.97 -13.97 -4.20
CA ALA A 20 22.65 -13.44 -3.99
C ALA A 20 22.32 -13.64 -2.51
N VAL A 21 22.41 -12.57 -1.72
CA VAL A 21 21.79 -12.57 -0.40
C VAL A 21 20.29 -12.59 -0.70
N ALA A 22 19.71 -13.79 -0.63
CA ALA A 22 18.27 -13.98 -0.77
C ALA A 22 17.59 -13.22 0.37
N LEU A 23 16.97 -12.08 0.06
CA LEU A 23 16.03 -11.44 0.96
C LEU A 23 14.82 -12.37 1.09
N ALA A 24 14.79 -13.13 2.18
CA ALA A 24 13.59 -13.80 2.61
C ALA A 24 12.69 -12.75 3.31
N ARG A 25 11.46 -12.54 2.82
CA ARG A 25 10.43 -11.83 3.61
C ARG A 25 9.68 -12.91 4.40
N GLY A 26 9.55 -12.72 5.71
CA GLY A 26 8.73 -13.58 6.57
C GLY A 26 7.25 -13.51 6.20
N ASN A 27 6.44 -14.29 6.93
CA ASN A 27 5.06 -14.59 6.58
C ASN A 27 4.24 -13.36 6.17
N LEU A 28 3.85 -13.34 4.89
CA LEU A 28 3.07 -12.26 4.28
C LEU A 28 1.56 -12.35 4.56
N LEU A 29 1.12 -13.38 5.29
CA LEU A 29 -0.28 -13.59 5.64
C LEU A 29 -0.63 -12.86 6.95
N THR A 30 -1.79 -12.22 6.96
CA THR A 30 -2.43 -11.73 8.17
C THR A 30 -3.21 -12.88 8.83
N ASN A 31 -3.19 -12.92 10.17
CA ASN A 31 -3.89 -13.94 10.95
C ASN A 31 -3.66 -15.40 10.45
N PRO A 32 -2.40 -15.84 10.30
CA PRO A 32 -2.07 -17.13 9.69
C PRO A 32 -2.53 -18.36 10.49
N GLY A 33 -2.65 -18.22 11.82
CA GLY A 33 -3.10 -19.27 12.75
C GLY A 33 -4.53 -19.08 13.26
N PHE A 34 -5.32 -18.17 12.67
CA PHE A 34 -6.74 -17.96 13.04
C PHE A 34 -7.00 -17.49 14.50
N GLU A 35 -5.98 -16.95 15.18
CA GLU A 35 -6.08 -16.40 16.54
C GLU A 35 -7.01 -15.18 16.64
N ALA A 36 -7.16 -14.43 15.55
CA ALA A 36 -8.08 -13.30 15.42
C ALA A 36 -9.40 -13.71 14.73
N GLY A 37 -9.83 -14.96 14.93
CA GLY A 37 -11.03 -15.51 14.30
C GLY A 37 -10.89 -15.55 12.78
N LYS A 38 -11.91 -15.07 12.07
CA LYS A 38 -11.97 -15.09 10.59
C LYS A 38 -11.27 -13.90 9.91
N SER A 39 -10.71 -12.97 10.68
CA SER A 39 -10.13 -11.73 10.13
C SER A 39 -9.10 -12.06 9.03
N GLY A 40 -9.17 -11.34 7.91
CA GLY A 40 -8.29 -11.54 6.74
C GLY A 40 -8.63 -12.72 5.83
N TRP A 41 -9.46 -13.67 6.27
CA TRP A 41 -9.82 -14.87 5.51
C TRP A 41 -11.26 -14.85 5.02
N VAL A 42 -11.46 -15.23 3.76
CA VAL A 42 -12.78 -15.28 3.11
C VAL A 42 -13.09 -16.67 2.59
N SER A 43 -14.37 -17.03 2.53
CA SER A 43 -14.82 -18.24 1.82
C SER A 43 -15.00 -17.94 0.34
N LEU A 44 -14.29 -18.66 -0.52
CA LEU A 44 -14.53 -18.64 -1.97
C LEU A 44 -15.61 -19.66 -2.37
N ALA A 45 -15.68 -20.78 -1.64
CA ALA A 45 -16.72 -21.78 -1.80
C ALA A 45 -16.97 -22.49 -0.47
N GLY A 46 -18.24 -22.74 -0.14
CA GLY A 46 -18.62 -23.39 1.11
C GLY A 46 -18.47 -22.47 2.33
N SER A 47 -17.94 -22.99 3.42
CA SER A 47 -17.91 -22.31 4.71
C SER A 47 -16.72 -22.73 5.56
N PHE A 48 -16.32 -21.86 6.49
CA PHE A 48 -15.39 -22.21 7.56
C PHE A 48 -15.84 -21.62 8.90
N GLU A 49 -15.34 -22.22 9.97
CA GLU A 49 -15.41 -21.71 11.34
C GLU A 49 -14.04 -21.84 11.99
N VAL A 50 -13.77 -21.01 12.99
CA VAL A 50 -12.55 -21.13 13.80
C VAL A 50 -12.88 -21.99 15.02
N VAL A 51 -12.07 -23.02 15.24
CA VAL A 51 -12.22 -23.97 16.35
C VAL A 51 -11.02 -23.87 17.28
N SER A 52 -11.20 -24.24 18.55
CA SER A 52 -10.11 -24.35 19.53
C SER A 52 -9.56 -25.77 19.65
N SER A 53 -10.09 -26.72 18.88
CA SER A 53 -9.57 -28.08 18.77
C SER A 53 -10.15 -28.78 17.52
N PRO A 54 -9.34 -29.50 16.73
CA PRO A 54 -7.88 -29.61 16.84
C PRO A 54 -7.17 -28.35 16.34
N VAL A 55 -6.12 -27.91 17.04
CA VAL A 55 -5.21 -26.81 16.65
C VAL A 55 -3.79 -27.37 16.55
N HIS A 56 -2.98 -26.80 15.66
CA HIS A 56 -1.55 -27.13 15.55
C HIS A 56 -0.73 -26.20 16.45
N GLY A 57 -1.02 -24.90 16.40
CA GLY A 57 -0.42 -23.86 17.22
C GLY A 57 -1.51 -22.95 17.83
N GLY A 58 -1.13 -22.15 18.83
CA GLY A 58 -2.02 -21.13 19.39
C GLY A 58 -3.35 -21.65 19.96
N ALA A 59 -4.41 -20.87 19.79
CA ALA A 59 -5.76 -21.12 20.32
C ALA A 59 -6.82 -21.33 19.23
N GLY A 60 -6.51 -21.10 17.95
CA GLY A 60 -7.43 -21.21 16.83
C GLY A 60 -6.94 -22.12 15.71
N ALA A 61 -7.88 -22.69 14.95
CA ALA A 61 -7.61 -23.30 13.64
C ALA A 61 -8.86 -23.19 12.76
N ALA A 62 -8.70 -23.12 11.45
CA ALA A 62 -9.82 -23.10 10.53
C ALA A 62 -10.34 -24.52 10.27
N LYS A 63 -11.58 -24.79 10.67
CA LYS A 63 -12.34 -25.95 10.22
C LYS A 63 -13.09 -25.58 8.94
N VAL A 64 -12.68 -26.18 7.83
CA VAL A 64 -13.07 -25.78 6.47
C VAL A 64 -13.90 -26.87 5.80
N ARG A 65 -14.98 -26.44 5.15
CA ARG A 65 -15.73 -27.21 4.17
C ARG A 65 -15.77 -26.41 2.86
N GLY A 66 -14.95 -26.79 1.89
CA GLY A 66 -14.77 -26.06 0.63
C GLY A 66 -13.45 -25.31 0.59
N THR A 67 -13.47 -24.05 0.15
CA THR A 67 -12.27 -23.28 -0.18
C THR A 67 -12.29 -21.94 0.53
N ILE A 68 -11.21 -21.63 1.24
CA ILE A 68 -10.97 -20.32 1.84
C ILE A 68 -9.72 -19.68 1.25
N ALA A 69 -9.65 -18.35 1.34
CA ALA A 69 -8.57 -17.59 0.75
C ALA A 69 -8.26 -16.31 1.52
N GLN A 70 -7.08 -15.76 1.25
CA GLN A 70 -6.67 -14.43 1.65
C GLN A 70 -5.94 -13.76 0.48
N TYR A 71 -6.10 -12.45 0.35
CA TYR A 71 -5.33 -11.67 -0.61
C TYR A 71 -4.04 -11.16 0.03
N VAL A 72 -2.95 -11.26 -0.72
CA VAL A 72 -1.67 -10.63 -0.40
C VAL A 72 -1.33 -9.70 -1.55
N ASP A 73 -1.34 -8.41 -1.24
CA ASP A 73 -0.94 -7.33 -2.14
C ASP A 73 0.59 -7.21 -2.22
N ASN A 74 1.06 -6.45 -3.21
CA ASN A 74 2.47 -6.07 -3.34
C ASN A 74 3.43 -7.26 -3.48
N VAL A 75 3.03 -8.29 -4.25
CA VAL A 75 3.95 -9.35 -4.67
C VAL A 75 4.80 -8.93 -5.87
N TYR A 76 6.02 -9.46 -5.97
CA TYR A 76 6.96 -9.09 -7.03
C TYR A 76 7.02 -10.17 -8.10
N ALA A 77 6.63 -9.82 -9.32
CA ALA A 77 6.89 -10.64 -10.50
C ALA A 77 8.38 -11.06 -10.56
N GLY A 78 8.64 -12.33 -10.84
CA GLY A 78 10.00 -12.89 -10.87
C GLY A 78 10.60 -13.24 -9.51
N ALA A 79 10.00 -12.83 -8.38
CA ALA A 79 10.41 -13.31 -7.06
C ALA A 79 9.94 -14.75 -6.81
N GLY A 80 10.69 -15.49 -5.99
CA GLY A 80 10.35 -16.83 -5.53
C GLY A 80 9.52 -16.77 -4.25
N TYR A 81 8.51 -17.63 -4.15
CA TYR A 81 7.62 -17.72 -2.99
C TYR A 81 7.39 -19.16 -2.57
N THR A 82 7.34 -19.39 -1.26
CA THR A 82 6.93 -20.67 -0.67
C THR A 82 5.70 -20.46 0.18
N PHE A 83 4.65 -21.25 -0.07
CA PHE A 83 3.42 -21.24 0.70
C PHE A 83 3.30 -22.56 1.47
N THR A 84 3.12 -22.47 2.79
CA THR A 84 2.92 -23.61 3.68
C THR A 84 1.63 -23.47 4.48
N ALA A 85 1.10 -24.60 4.95
CA ALA A 85 0.10 -24.63 6.02
C ALA A 85 0.11 -26.01 6.67
N TRP A 86 -0.14 -26.05 7.98
CA TRP A 86 -0.42 -27.30 8.68
C TRP A 86 -1.86 -27.68 8.43
N THR A 87 -2.12 -28.94 8.05
CA THR A 87 -3.48 -29.40 7.78
C THR A 87 -3.79 -30.78 8.35
N VAL A 88 -5.00 -30.92 8.88
CA VAL A 88 -5.62 -32.21 9.17
C VAL A 88 -6.60 -32.54 8.05
N LYS A 89 -6.36 -33.68 7.42
CA LYS A 89 -7.25 -34.29 6.46
C LYS A 89 -7.59 -35.69 6.96
N ASN A 90 -8.64 -35.83 7.75
CA ASN A 90 -9.06 -37.11 8.35
C ASN A 90 -10.46 -37.58 7.95
N ASP A 91 -11.26 -36.70 7.34
CA ASP A 91 -12.64 -37.01 6.96
C ASP A 91 -12.67 -37.70 5.58
N PRO A 92 -13.19 -38.94 5.46
CA PRO A 92 -13.33 -39.63 4.17
C PRO A 92 -14.19 -38.89 3.12
N ALA A 93 -15.07 -37.98 3.54
CA ALA A 93 -15.89 -37.16 2.64
C ALA A 93 -15.12 -35.99 2.01
N VAL A 94 -13.88 -35.74 2.45
CA VAL A 94 -12.93 -34.88 1.75
C VAL A 94 -12.07 -35.78 0.85
N SER A 95 -11.94 -35.47 -0.44
CA SER A 95 -11.13 -36.26 -1.37
C SER A 95 -9.65 -35.85 -1.35
N SER A 96 -9.37 -34.56 -1.20
CA SER A 96 -8.02 -34.03 -1.05
C SER A 96 -8.01 -32.61 -0.49
N VAL A 97 -6.90 -32.23 0.14
CA VAL A 97 -6.57 -30.82 0.42
C VAL A 97 -5.36 -30.37 -0.39
N ARG A 98 -5.33 -29.08 -0.79
CA ARG A 98 -4.24 -28.46 -1.55
C ARG A 98 -3.99 -27.03 -1.08
N LEU A 99 -2.74 -26.60 -1.21
CA LEU A 99 -2.38 -25.18 -1.18
C LEU A 99 -2.34 -24.66 -2.62
N VAL A 100 -2.91 -23.48 -2.86
CA VAL A 100 -2.92 -22.86 -4.19
C VAL A 100 -2.52 -21.39 -4.08
N LEU A 101 -1.68 -20.94 -5.00
CA LEU A 101 -1.38 -19.53 -5.25
C LEU A 101 -2.02 -19.13 -6.57
N ASP A 102 -3.01 -18.26 -6.54
CA ASP A 102 -3.58 -17.63 -7.73
C ASP A 102 -2.99 -16.23 -7.91
N TRP A 103 -1.99 -16.14 -8.79
CA TRP A 103 -1.29 -14.89 -9.10
C TRP A 103 -2.18 -13.97 -9.91
N LYS A 104 -2.25 -12.70 -9.51
CA LYS A 104 -3.13 -11.71 -10.12
C LYS A 104 -2.38 -10.47 -10.57
N ASP A 105 -2.87 -9.87 -11.64
CA ASP A 105 -2.44 -8.54 -12.07
C ASP A 105 -3.04 -7.43 -11.17
N ALA A 106 -2.71 -6.17 -11.46
CA ALA A 106 -3.24 -5.02 -10.73
C ALA A 106 -4.76 -4.86 -10.86
N GLY A 107 -5.36 -5.39 -11.93
CA GLY A 107 -6.82 -5.39 -12.14
C GLY A 107 -7.54 -6.53 -11.43
N GLY A 108 -6.82 -7.44 -10.76
CA GLY A 108 -7.37 -8.60 -10.08
C GLY A 108 -7.60 -9.82 -10.98
N ASN A 109 -7.18 -9.78 -12.25
CA ASN A 109 -7.31 -10.91 -13.16
C ASN A 109 -6.28 -11.99 -12.84
N SER A 110 -6.70 -13.25 -12.86
CA SER A 110 -5.80 -14.38 -12.67
C SER A 110 -4.83 -14.53 -13.84
N LEU A 111 -3.53 -14.46 -13.53
CA LEU A 111 -2.42 -14.65 -14.46
C LEU A 111 -1.98 -16.12 -14.51
N ARG A 112 -1.86 -16.76 -13.35
CA ARG A 112 -1.43 -18.16 -13.23
C ARG A 112 -1.85 -18.74 -11.89
N ARG A 113 -2.17 -20.03 -11.85
CA ARG A 113 -2.31 -20.80 -10.61
C ARG A 113 -1.17 -21.81 -10.45
N ASP A 114 -0.54 -21.80 -9.29
CA ASP A 114 0.37 -22.84 -8.84
C ASP A 114 -0.27 -23.58 -7.67
N ALA A 115 -0.10 -24.90 -7.58
CA ALA A 115 -0.75 -25.72 -6.56
C ALA A 115 0.22 -26.78 -5.99
N SER A 116 0.10 -27.08 -4.69
CA SER A 116 0.81 -28.19 -4.08
C SER A 116 0.32 -29.53 -4.66
N SER A 117 1.13 -30.58 -4.45
CA SER A 117 0.61 -31.94 -4.52
C SER A 117 -0.60 -32.10 -3.58
N PRO A 118 -1.64 -32.84 -3.99
CA PRO A 118 -2.79 -33.07 -3.14
C PRO A 118 -2.44 -33.98 -1.98
N LEU A 119 -2.97 -33.68 -0.80
CA LEU A 119 -2.99 -34.60 0.33
C LEU A 119 -4.34 -35.31 0.37
N SER A 120 -4.34 -36.59 -0.01
CA SER A 120 -5.56 -37.41 -0.12
C SER A 120 -5.73 -38.42 1.02
N THR A 121 -4.63 -38.90 1.61
CA THR A 121 -4.67 -39.92 2.67
C THR A 121 -5.25 -39.37 3.97
N ASN A 122 -6.17 -40.10 4.61
CA ASN A 122 -6.71 -39.74 5.91
C ASN A 122 -5.68 -39.87 7.03
N SER A 123 -5.59 -38.86 7.90
CA SER A 123 -4.80 -38.88 9.13
C SER A 123 -5.41 -37.91 10.15
N PRO A 124 -5.52 -38.28 11.44
CA PRO A 124 -5.92 -37.36 12.50
C PRO A 124 -4.85 -36.31 12.82
N ASP A 125 -3.59 -36.60 12.49
CA ASP A 125 -2.46 -35.72 12.79
C ASP A 125 -2.33 -34.59 11.77
N TYR A 126 -1.92 -33.41 12.26
CA TYR A 126 -1.51 -32.30 11.42
C TYR A 126 -0.30 -32.68 10.57
N ARG A 127 -0.35 -32.36 9.28
CA ARG A 127 0.74 -32.53 8.33
C ARG A 127 1.00 -31.22 7.61
N LEU A 128 2.27 -30.86 7.51
CA LEU A 128 2.69 -29.69 6.76
C LEU A 128 2.51 -29.95 5.27
N LEU A 129 1.76 -29.06 4.60
CA LEU A 129 1.78 -28.95 3.14
C LEU A 129 2.71 -27.81 2.75
N THR A 130 3.42 -28.01 1.64
CA THR A 130 4.33 -27.02 1.06
C THR A 130 4.05 -26.90 -0.44
N LEU A 131 3.91 -25.66 -0.90
CA LEU A 131 3.90 -25.26 -2.30
C LEU A 131 5.09 -24.32 -2.53
N GLY A 132 6.02 -24.74 -3.37
CA GLY A 132 7.15 -23.91 -3.78
C GLY A 132 8.52 -24.42 -3.31
N PRO A 133 9.58 -23.62 -3.57
CA PRO A 133 9.52 -22.26 -4.08
C PRO A 133 8.97 -22.18 -5.52
N VAL A 134 8.07 -21.24 -5.79
CA VAL A 134 7.54 -20.93 -7.13
C VAL A 134 7.82 -19.47 -7.49
N THR A 135 8.19 -19.21 -8.75
CA THR A 135 8.51 -17.87 -9.23
C THR A 135 7.26 -17.14 -9.72
N ALA A 136 6.87 -16.03 -9.09
CA ALA A 136 5.70 -15.25 -9.50
C ALA A 136 5.75 -14.87 -10.99
N PRO A 137 4.64 -15.01 -11.75
CA PRO A 137 4.63 -14.72 -13.18
C PRO A 137 4.86 -13.23 -13.47
N ALA A 138 5.27 -12.92 -14.69
CA ALA A 138 5.34 -11.54 -15.18
C ALA A 138 3.98 -10.84 -15.01
N GLY A 139 4.00 -9.59 -14.54
CA GLY A 139 2.78 -8.82 -14.29
C GLY A 139 2.06 -9.13 -12.98
N ALA A 140 2.51 -10.11 -12.18
CA ALA A 140 1.96 -10.35 -10.85
C ALA A 140 2.14 -9.11 -9.97
N LYS A 141 1.05 -8.67 -9.35
CA LYS A 141 0.98 -7.56 -8.39
C LYS A 141 0.28 -7.95 -7.09
N ARG A 142 -0.60 -8.94 -7.17
CA ARG A 142 -1.28 -9.56 -6.03
C ARG A 142 -1.20 -11.08 -6.15
N VAL A 143 -1.33 -11.78 -5.03
CA VAL A 143 -1.62 -13.22 -5.02
C VAL A 143 -2.81 -13.48 -4.11
N GLN A 144 -3.70 -14.36 -4.54
CA GLN A 144 -4.70 -14.94 -3.67
C GLN A 144 -4.18 -16.28 -3.19
N VAL A 145 -3.86 -16.37 -1.89
CA VAL A 145 -3.50 -17.65 -1.27
C VAL A 145 -4.77 -18.41 -0.95
N ILE A 146 -4.80 -19.69 -1.28
CA ILE A 146 -6.01 -20.49 -1.25
C ILE A 146 -5.73 -21.81 -0.53
N LEU A 147 -6.57 -22.10 0.46
CA LEU A 147 -6.65 -23.39 1.14
C LEU A 147 -7.85 -24.13 0.59
N GLU A 148 -7.60 -25.13 -0.26
CA GLU A 148 -8.63 -25.87 -0.97
C GLU A 148 -8.90 -27.20 -0.27
N SER A 149 -10.17 -27.46 0.04
CA SER A 149 -10.67 -28.75 0.54
C SER A 149 -11.73 -29.28 -0.41
N ALA A 150 -11.37 -30.30 -1.19
CA ALA A 150 -12.25 -30.90 -2.17
C ALA A 150 -13.13 -31.96 -1.51
N GLY A 151 -14.45 -31.89 -1.72
CA GLY A 151 -15.41 -32.83 -1.16
C GLY A 151 -16.43 -32.16 -0.24
N SER A 152 -17.20 -32.97 0.47
CA SER A 152 -18.33 -32.49 1.29
C SER A 152 -18.08 -32.56 2.80
N GLY A 153 -16.92 -33.09 3.22
CA GLY A 153 -16.52 -33.21 4.62
C GLY A 153 -15.77 -31.99 5.16
N TYR A 154 -15.10 -32.18 6.29
CA TYR A 154 -14.28 -31.14 6.94
C TYR A 154 -12.79 -31.47 6.92
N SER A 155 -11.98 -30.45 6.65
CA SER A 155 -10.54 -30.44 6.91
C SER A 155 -10.19 -29.31 7.86
N TYR A 156 -9.00 -29.36 8.43
CA TYR A 156 -8.49 -28.31 9.30
C TYR A 156 -7.23 -27.71 8.71
N PHE A 157 -7.07 -26.41 8.83
CA PHE A 157 -5.87 -25.68 8.44
C PHE A 157 -5.46 -24.74 9.57
N ASP A 158 -4.16 -24.64 9.76
CA ASP A 158 -3.55 -23.82 10.80
C ASP A 158 -2.13 -23.41 10.42
N ASP A 159 -1.59 -22.38 11.08
CA ASP A 159 -0.22 -21.89 10.93
C ASP A 159 0.24 -21.77 9.47
N ALA A 160 -0.57 -21.10 8.64
CA ALA A 160 -0.26 -20.89 7.23
C ALA A 160 0.87 -19.87 7.06
N ALA A 161 1.77 -20.04 6.10
CA ALA A 161 2.80 -19.04 5.83
C ALA A 161 3.07 -18.87 4.34
N LEU A 162 3.02 -17.62 3.85
CA LEU A 162 3.53 -17.25 2.53
C LEU A 162 4.82 -16.46 2.71
N ASP A 163 5.95 -17.09 2.43
CA ASP A 163 7.26 -16.44 2.51
C ASP A 163 7.76 -16.12 1.11
N MET A 164 8.40 -14.96 0.97
CA MET A 164 9.23 -14.69 -0.21
C MET A 164 10.58 -15.36 0.02
N THR A 165 10.99 -16.25 -0.87
CA THR A 165 12.22 -17.04 -0.70
C THR A 165 13.36 -16.59 -1.60
N SER A 166 13.07 -15.82 -2.64
CA SER A 166 14.10 -15.17 -3.45
C SER A 166 13.58 -13.87 -4.05
N PRO A 167 14.39 -12.80 -4.13
CA PRO A 167 14.00 -11.57 -4.80
C PRO A 167 13.83 -11.79 -6.32
N PRO A 168 13.19 -10.85 -7.04
CA PRO A 168 13.15 -10.87 -8.50
C PRO A 168 14.56 -10.88 -9.10
N PRO A 169 14.77 -11.49 -10.27
CA PRO A 169 16.04 -11.34 -10.96
C PRO A 169 16.30 -9.86 -11.25
N THR A 170 17.41 -9.32 -10.77
CA THR A 170 17.89 -8.00 -11.15
C THR A 170 18.14 -8.00 -12.65
N ALA A 171 17.57 -7.04 -13.38
CA ALA A 171 17.88 -6.87 -14.79
C ALA A 171 19.39 -6.69 -14.93
N THR A 172 20.08 -7.72 -15.44
CA THR A 172 21.49 -7.61 -15.77
C THR A 172 21.56 -6.64 -16.93
N ALA A 173 22.26 -5.51 -16.76
CA ALA A 173 22.49 -4.56 -17.85
C ALA A 173 23.02 -5.37 -19.04
N THR A 174 22.25 -5.40 -20.12
CA THR A 174 22.69 -6.07 -21.34
C THR A 174 23.95 -5.34 -21.77
N PRO A 175 25.12 -5.99 -21.86
CA PRO A 175 26.32 -5.30 -22.30
C PRO A 175 26.04 -4.78 -23.70
N THR A 176 26.03 -3.44 -23.84
CA THR A 176 25.96 -2.77 -25.12
C THR A 176 27.05 -3.36 -26.00
N ALA A 177 26.69 -3.91 -27.16
CA ALA A 177 27.63 -4.52 -28.08
C ALA A 177 28.74 -3.50 -28.42
N THR A 178 29.93 -3.73 -27.88
CA THR A 178 31.12 -2.95 -28.24
C THR A 178 31.37 -3.14 -29.71
N ALA A 179 31.33 -2.05 -30.49
CA ALA A 179 31.64 -2.06 -31.90
C ALA A 179 32.99 -2.74 -32.14
N THR A 180 33.03 -3.70 -33.07
CA THR A 180 34.24 -4.41 -33.47
C THR A 180 35.28 -3.39 -33.95
N PRO A 181 36.49 -3.35 -33.36
CA PRO A 181 37.52 -2.42 -33.82
C PRO A 181 38.00 -2.83 -35.23
N PRO A 182 38.34 -1.86 -36.10
CA PRO A 182 38.90 -2.14 -37.41
C PRO A 182 40.28 -2.82 -37.29
N PRO A 183 40.73 -3.57 -38.32
CA PRO A 183 41.97 -4.35 -38.23
C PRO A 183 43.18 -3.44 -38.04
N ALA A 184 44.00 -3.75 -37.04
CA ALA A 184 45.18 -2.99 -36.67
C ALA A 184 46.38 -3.27 -37.61
N PRO A 185 47.17 -2.25 -38.00
CA PRO A 185 48.52 -2.46 -38.53
C PRO A 185 49.55 -2.75 -37.41
N SER A 186 50.60 -3.47 -37.83
CA SER A 186 51.87 -3.91 -37.21
C SER A 186 52.39 -3.23 -35.91
N PRO A 187 53.13 -3.94 -35.04
CA PRO A 187 53.32 -3.58 -33.64
C PRO A 187 54.30 -2.42 -33.46
N THR A 188 53.88 -1.41 -32.70
CA THR A 188 54.77 -0.37 -32.15
C THR A 188 54.61 -0.37 -30.63
N ARG A 189 55.74 -0.13 -29.95
CA ARG A 189 56.02 -0.38 -28.52
C ARG A 189 54.86 -0.04 -27.57
N THR A 190 54.57 -0.99 -26.68
CA THR A 190 53.56 -0.92 -25.62
C THR A 190 53.82 0.25 -24.66
N ALA A 191 52.93 1.26 -24.70
CA ALA A 191 52.74 2.16 -23.56
C ALA A 191 51.89 1.44 -22.50
N THR A 192 52.27 1.57 -21.24
CA THR A 192 51.53 1.05 -20.08
C THR A 192 50.08 1.50 -20.15
N ALA A 193 49.15 0.54 -20.24
CA ALA A 193 47.72 0.83 -20.30
C ALA A 193 47.28 1.52 -18.99
N THR A 194 46.73 2.72 -19.13
CA THR A 194 45.98 3.39 -18.06
C THR A 194 44.77 2.53 -17.71
N PRO A 195 44.46 2.28 -16.42
CA PRO A 195 43.28 1.52 -16.04
C PRO A 195 42.01 2.18 -16.62
N PRO A 196 41.01 1.40 -17.04
CA PRO A 196 39.74 1.95 -17.50
C PRO A 196 39.13 2.82 -16.39
N PRO A 197 38.47 3.95 -16.73
CA PRO A 197 37.85 4.81 -15.73
C PRO A 197 36.81 4.00 -14.93
N THR A 198 36.89 4.09 -13.61
CA THR A 198 35.88 3.52 -12.70
C THR A 198 34.52 4.10 -13.08
N PRO A 199 33.47 3.27 -13.30
CA PRO A 199 32.15 3.79 -13.60
C PRO A 199 31.69 4.70 -12.47
N THR A 200 31.36 5.94 -12.81
CA THR A 200 30.75 6.89 -11.86
C THR A 200 29.32 6.42 -11.56
N PRO A 201 28.90 6.32 -10.30
CA PRO A 201 27.52 5.96 -9.97
C PRO A 201 26.57 6.95 -10.63
N THR A 202 25.62 6.41 -11.40
CA THR A 202 24.57 7.20 -12.07
C THR A 202 23.58 7.70 -11.02
N ALA A 203 23.29 9.00 -11.02
CA ALA A 203 22.30 9.59 -10.11
C ALA A 203 20.91 8.96 -10.35
N LEU A 204 20.12 8.85 -9.27
CA LEU A 204 18.72 8.44 -9.41
C LEU A 204 17.96 9.48 -10.25
N PRO A 205 16.99 9.05 -11.08
CA PRO A 205 16.03 9.98 -11.68
C PRO A 205 15.30 10.79 -10.60
N ALA A 206 14.93 12.03 -10.91
CA ALA A 206 14.08 12.83 -10.01
C ALA A 206 12.76 12.08 -9.72
N GLY A 207 12.28 12.17 -8.48
CA GLY A 207 11.09 11.45 -8.01
C GLY A 207 11.24 9.93 -7.91
N ALA A 208 12.42 9.36 -8.11
CA ALA A 208 12.62 7.91 -8.02
C ALA A 208 12.41 7.34 -6.60
N LEU A 209 12.80 8.11 -5.60
CA LEU A 209 12.61 7.80 -4.19
C LEU A 209 12.23 9.10 -3.49
N THR A 210 11.05 9.13 -2.88
CA THR A 210 10.50 10.34 -2.26
C THR A 210 10.20 10.12 -0.79
N ILE A 211 10.28 11.18 0.01
CA ILE A 211 9.67 11.25 1.34
C ILE A 211 8.17 11.37 1.13
N ASN A 212 7.41 10.35 1.51
CA ASN A 212 5.97 10.28 1.27
C ASN A 212 5.14 10.83 2.43
N GLU A 213 5.52 10.55 3.66
CA GLU A 213 4.79 11.01 4.84
C GLU A 213 5.77 11.36 5.96
N LEU A 214 5.49 12.42 6.72
CA LEU A 214 6.29 12.83 7.87
C LEU A 214 5.40 13.12 9.07
N LEU A 215 5.63 12.38 10.16
CA LEU A 215 5.11 12.72 11.49
C LEU A 215 6.27 13.31 12.32
N TYR A 216 6.36 14.64 12.34
CA TYR A 216 7.37 15.35 13.13
C TYR A 216 6.89 15.70 14.54
N GLN A 217 5.57 15.76 14.78
CA GLN A 217 5.00 16.09 16.08
C GLN A 217 3.97 15.04 16.52
N PRO A 218 4.39 13.89 17.09
CA PRO A 218 3.49 12.88 17.60
C PRO A 218 2.53 13.40 18.69
N ALA A 219 1.32 12.84 18.77
CA ALA A 219 0.36 13.19 19.83
C ALA A 219 0.96 12.91 21.22
N PRO A 220 0.77 13.77 22.25
CA PRO A 220 1.42 13.59 23.55
C PRO A 220 1.18 12.21 24.17
N SER A 221 2.24 11.52 24.59
CA SER A 221 2.17 10.21 25.23
C SER A 221 2.96 10.17 26.54
N PRO A 222 2.35 9.80 27.69
CA PRO A 222 3.06 9.76 28.97
C PRO A 222 4.20 8.75 28.98
N GLY A 223 5.40 9.20 29.35
CA GLY A 223 6.54 8.32 29.64
C GLY A 223 7.30 7.81 28.42
N THR A 224 6.99 8.29 27.22
CA THR A 224 7.79 8.04 26.00
C THR A 224 8.22 9.38 25.41
N PRO A 225 9.53 9.62 25.19
CA PRO A 225 10.00 10.83 24.52
C PRO A 225 9.36 11.02 23.14
N GLU A 226 9.11 12.26 22.76
CA GLU A 226 8.48 12.61 21.49
C GLU A 226 9.34 12.21 20.29
N ALA A 227 10.64 12.53 20.32
CA ALA A 227 11.60 12.20 19.28
C ALA A 227 11.66 10.69 18.95
N HIS A 228 11.41 9.81 19.93
CA HIS A 228 11.37 8.36 19.70
C HIS A 228 10.17 7.90 18.87
N ARG A 229 9.17 8.76 18.71
CA ARG A 229 7.88 8.49 18.07
C ARG A 229 7.72 9.24 16.76
N GLU A 230 8.68 10.09 16.40
CA GLU A 230 8.79 10.68 15.08
C GLU A 230 9.11 9.60 14.05
N TRP A 231 8.59 9.79 12.84
CA TRP A 231 8.87 8.88 11.74
C TRP A 231 8.67 9.55 10.39
N ALA A 232 9.39 9.04 9.40
CA ALA A 232 9.26 9.42 8.00
C ALA A 232 8.99 8.18 7.16
N GLU A 233 8.17 8.31 6.12
CA GLU A 233 7.94 7.25 5.15
C GLU A 233 8.65 7.57 3.85
N LEU A 234 9.32 6.58 3.26
CA LEU A 234 9.90 6.67 1.93
C LEU A 234 9.08 5.84 0.94
N TYR A 235 8.85 6.38 -0.26
CA TYR A 235 8.19 5.72 -1.37
C TYR A 235 9.13 5.53 -2.56
N ASN A 236 9.25 4.30 -3.04
CA ASN A 236 9.99 4.00 -4.26
C ASN A 236 9.07 4.08 -5.47
N ALA A 237 9.11 5.19 -6.21
CA ALA A 237 8.32 5.37 -7.43
C ALA A 237 8.89 4.59 -8.64
N LEU A 238 10.07 3.98 -8.52
CA LEU A 238 10.65 3.21 -9.61
C LEU A 238 9.83 1.93 -9.88
N PRO A 239 9.78 1.49 -11.16
CA PRO A 239 9.23 0.19 -11.50
C PRO A 239 10.15 -0.97 -11.09
N VAL A 240 11.27 -0.69 -10.43
CA VAL A 240 12.27 -1.65 -9.93
C VAL A 240 12.52 -1.45 -8.44
N ALA A 241 12.94 -2.51 -7.76
CA ALA A 241 13.33 -2.40 -6.36
C ALA A 241 14.59 -1.52 -6.21
N LEU A 242 14.64 -0.73 -5.15
CA LEU A 242 15.73 0.19 -4.85
C LEU A 242 16.42 -0.24 -3.56
N ASN A 243 17.74 -0.38 -3.60
CA ASN A 243 18.52 -0.62 -2.39
C ASN A 243 18.86 0.71 -1.72
N LEU A 244 18.36 0.90 -0.50
CA LEU A 244 18.57 2.08 0.33
C LEU A 244 19.90 2.05 1.09
N ARG A 245 20.74 1.04 0.86
CA ARG A 245 22.07 0.97 1.47
C ARG A 245 22.82 2.28 1.27
N ASP A 246 23.31 2.82 2.38
CA ASP A 246 24.15 4.02 2.43
C ASP A 246 23.41 5.31 1.98
N PHE A 247 22.11 5.25 1.64
CA PHE A 247 21.27 6.45 1.58
C PHE A 247 21.22 7.08 2.97
N ARG A 248 20.93 8.36 3.02
CA ARG A 248 20.94 9.12 4.27
C ARG A 248 19.71 9.98 4.43
N LEU A 249 19.21 10.07 5.65
CA LEU A 249 18.24 11.07 6.07
C LEU A 249 18.99 12.11 6.89
N SER A 250 18.99 13.34 6.41
CA SER A 250 19.57 14.47 7.13
C SER A 250 18.45 15.37 7.61
N ASP A 251 18.51 15.81 8.85
CA ASP A 251 17.80 17.02 9.24
C ASP A 251 18.69 18.26 8.98
N GLY A 252 18.38 19.40 9.60
CA GLY A 252 19.20 20.60 9.52
C GLY A 252 20.62 20.48 10.10
N GLU A 253 20.91 19.51 10.97
CA GLU A 253 22.08 19.51 11.87
C GLU A 253 22.84 18.16 11.94
N ASP A 254 22.17 17.02 11.82
CA ASP A 254 22.71 15.65 11.85
C ASP A 254 22.23 14.79 10.66
N THR A 255 22.74 13.57 10.55
CA THR A 255 22.47 12.68 9.42
C THR A 255 22.55 11.20 9.78
N ASP A 256 21.44 10.51 9.55
CA ASP A 256 21.31 9.07 9.67
C ASP A 256 21.67 8.33 8.41
N ALA A 257 22.48 7.27 8.54
CA ALA A 257 22.70 6.34 7.45
C ALA A 257 21.65 5.22 7.48
N LEU A 258 20.96 5.03 6.35
CA LEU A 258 20.05 3.92 6.18
C LEU A 258 20.82 2.60 5.99
N PRO A 259 20.37 1.51 6.63
CA PRO A 259 20.98 0.20 6.44
C PRO A 259 20.72 -0.32 5.03
N ALA A 260 21.40 -1.40 4.65
CA ALA A 260 21.05 -2.11 3.43
C ALA A 260 19.61 -2.64 3.52
N PHE A 261 18.73 -2.00 2.77
CA PHE A 261 17.30 -2.32 2.74
C PHE A 261 16.80 -2.24 1.31
N VAL A 262 16.10 -3.26 0.84
CA VAL A 262 15.55 -3.26 -0.52
C VAL A 262 14.10 -2.82 -0.46
N LEU A 263 13.87 -1.57 -0.85
CA LEU A 263 12.55 -0.98 -0.99
C LEU A 263 11.94 -1.45 -2.31
N PRO A 264 10.81 -2.16 -2.30
CA PRO A 264 10.22 -2.70 -3.51
C PRO A 264 9.65 -1.64 -4.45
N PRO A 265 9.38 -1.95 -5.74
CA PRO A 265 8.80 -1.00 -6.69
C PRO A 265 7.39 -0.61 -6.27
N GLY A 266 7.10 0.69 -6.23
CA GLY A 266 5.86 1.24 -5.70
C GLY A 266 5.65 0.92 -4.21
N GLY A 267 6.71 0.57 -3.49
CA GLY A 267 6.66 0.18 -2.08
C GLY A 267 6.95 1.36 -1.15
N PHE A 268 6.38 1.28 0.04
CA PHE A 268 6.62 2.19 1.16
C PHE A 268 7.50 1.52 2.22
N VAL A 269 8.33 2.31 2.91
CA VAL A 269 9.03 1.90 4.13
C VAL A 269 9.00 3.04 5.13
N VAL A 270 8.64 2.71 6.37
CA VAL A 270 8.64 3.66 7.48
C VAL A 270 10.00 3.63 8.16
N ILE A 271 10.59 4.79 8.34
CA ILE A 271 11.84 5.02 9.07
C ILE A 271 11.45 5.57 10.43
N VAL A 272 11.88 4.91 11.50
CA VAL A 272 11.54 5.28 12.88
C VAL A 272 12.78 5.40 13.73
N GLY A 273 12.73 6.28 14.72
CA GLY A 273 13.70 6.27 15.81
C GLY A 273 13.58 4.99 16.65
N SER A 274 12.40 4.73 17.23
CA SER A 274 12.15 3.54 18.03
C SER A 274 11.03 2.68 17.48
N ARG A 275 11.33 1.44 17.08
CA ARG A 275 10.33 0.45 16.65
C ARG A 275 9.33 0.16 17.76
N GLN A 276 9.79 0.08 19.01
CA GLN A 276 8.91 -0.19 20.15
C GLN A 276 7.91 0.95 20.35
N ALA A 277 8.36 2.20 20.32
CA ALA A 277 7.50 3.36 20.50
C ALA A 277 6.51 3.49 19.34
N PHE A 278 6.99 3.34 18.09
CA PHE A 278 6.15 3.33 16.91
C PHE A 278 5.06 2.25 16.96
N LEU A 279 5.40 0.99 17.30
CA LEU A 279 4.41 -0.09 17.40
C LEU A 279 3.45 0.06 18.59
N ALA A 280 3.79 0.88 19.59
CA ALA A 280 2.84 1.23 20.65
C ALA A 280 1.75 2.18 20.14
N ASP A 281 2.11 3.11 19.25
CA ASP A 281 1.16 4.02 18.59
C ASP A 281 0.39 3.33 17.45
N TYR A 282 1.06 2.43 16.71
CA TYR A 282 0.53 1.71 15.55
C TYR A 282 0.62 0.18 15.74
N PRO A 283 -0.13 -0.41 16.69
CA PRO A 283 -0.03 -1.83 17.03
C PRO A 283 -0.45 -2.80 15.91
N GLY A 284 -1.21 -2.30 14.93
CA GLY A 284 -1.63 -3.06 13.75
C GLY A 284 -0.71 -2.91 12.54
N PHE A 285 0.38 -2.15 12.64
CA PHE A 285 1.26 -1.92 11.50
C PHE A 285 1.99 -3.21 11.10
N ALA A 286 1.80 -3.60 9.83
CA ALA A 286 2.42 -4.79 9.22
C ALA A 286 3.29 -4.43 8.00
N GLY A 287 3.57 -3.13 7.81
CA GLY A 287 4.36 -2.63 6.70
C GLY A 287 5.87 -2.83 6.89
N LEU A 288 6.64 -2.28 5.96
CA LEU A 288 8.09 -2.29 6.03
C LEU A 288 8.58 -1.21 6.98
N LEU A 289 9.53 -1.56 7.86
CA LEU A 289 10.07 -0.61 8.84
C LEU A 289 11.60 -0.75 8.97
N ILE A 290 12.28 0.40 8.96
CA ILE A 290 13.67 0.57 9.33
C ILE A 290 13.71 1.33 10.65
N GLU A 291 14.49 0.83 11.61
CA GLU A 291 14.73 1.49 12.88
C GLU A 291 16.16 2.06 12.88
N LEU A 292 16.28 3.33 13.27
CA LEU A 292 17.55 4.04 13.39
C LEU A 292 18.24 3.67 14.70
N GLY A 293 19.55 3.91 14.78
CA GLY A 293 20.40 3.37 15.86
C GLY A 293 20.40 4.21 17.15
N ASP A 294 19.99 5.46 17.05
CA ASP A 294 20.04 6.53 18.06
C ASP A 294 18.66 6.97 18.55
N ALA A 295 17.61 6.34 18.04
CA ALA A 295 16.22 6.55 18.44
C ALA A 295 15.58 7.89 18.03
N GLU A 296 16.20 8.65 17.15
CA GLU A 296 15.72 9.94 16.66
C GLU A 296 15.85 9.97 15.13
N LEU A 297 15.15 10.89 14.45
CA LEU A 297 15.42 11.22 13.05
C LEU A 297 16.35 12.43 13.07
N GLY A 298 17.59 12.27 12.62
CA GLY A 298 18.66 13.23 12.81
C GLY A 298 18.96 13.43 14.29
N ASN A 299 18.80 14.66 14.79
CA ASN A 299 18.90 15.02 16.20
C ASN A 299 17.52 15.29 16.85
N GLY A 300 16.45 14.83 16.19
CA GLY A 300 15.06 15.08 16.56
C GLY A 300 14.48 16.27 15.80
N LEU A 301 13.27 16.10 15.27
CA LEU A 301 12.63 17.09 14.41
C LEU A 301 11.98 18.22 15.23
N ASN A 302 12.31 19.46 14.92
CA ASN A 302 11.79 20.59 15.68
C ASN A 302 10.33 20.91 15.34
N ASN A 303 9.47 21.00 16.36
CA ASN A 303 8.05 21.32 16.23
C ASN A 303 7.73 22.71 15.65
N ALA A 304 8.65 23.68 15.75
CA ALA A 304 8.45 25.02 15.19
C ALA A 304 8.74 25.08 13.69
N GLY A 305 9.61 24.20 13.21
CA GLY A 305 10.07 24.12 11.83
C GLY A 305 11.42 23.41 11.74
N ASP A 306 11.55 22.57 10.71
CA ASP A 306 12.75 21.82 10.38
C ASP A 306 12.72 21.39 8.90
N ALA A 307 13.79 20.75 8.47
CA ALA A 307 13.91 20.13 7.16
C ALA A 307 14.26 18.65 7.28
N LEU A 308 13.77 17.85 6.33
CA LEU A 308 14.18 16.46 6.17
C LEU A 308 14.65 16.26 4.72
N ILE A 309 15.90 15.84 4.57
CA ILE A 309 16.58 15.72 3.28
C ILE A 309 17.04 14.28 3.09
N LEU A 310 16.49 13.61 2.10
CA LEU A 310 16.93 12.30 1.66
C LEU A 310 18.10 12.46 0.69
N ARG A 311 19.23 11.79 0.96
CA ARG A 311 20.45 11.85 0.16
C ARG A 311 20.86 10.49 -0.38
N ASP A 312 21.44 10.49 -1.57
CA ASP A 312 22.07 9.32 -2.18
C ASP A 312 23.37 8.93 -1.43
N PRO A 313 23.93 7.73 -1.70
CA PRO A 313 25.15 7.28 -1.03
C PRO A 313 26.41 8.14 -1.22
N VAL A 314 26.38 9.09 -2.17
CA VAL A 314 27.49 10.03 -2.40
C VAL A 314 27.14 11.45 -1.92
N GLY A 315 26.03 11.61 -1.18
CA GLY A 315 25.63 12.82 -0.46
C GLY A 315 24.76 13.79 -1.24
N ARG A 316 24.32 13.45 -2.46
CA ARG A 316 23.45 14.34 -3.25
C ARG A 316 22.01 14.25 -2.75
N PRO A 317 21.29 15.38 -2.63
CA PRO A 317 19.87 15.33 -2.32
C PRO A 317 19.11 14.60 -3.43
N VAL A 318 18.17 13.75 -3.03
CA VAL A 318 17.30 12.94 -3.87
C VAL A 318 15.85 13.44 -3.77
N ASP A 319 15.42 13.71 -2.55
CA ASP A 319 14.15 14.37 -2.23
C ASP A 319 14.31 15.12 -0.90
N ALA A 320 13.47 16.11 -0.63
CA ALA A 320 13.48 16.85 0.61
C ALA A 320 12.13 17.54 0.87
N LEU A 321 11.88 17.86 2.13
CA LEU A 321 10.85 18.83 2.51
C LEU A 321 11.34 19.72 3.65
N SER A 322 10.75 20.90 3.79
CA SER A 322 10.86 21.70 5.02
C SER A 322 9.49 22.22 5.44
N TYR A 323 9.31 22.47 6.73
CA TYR A 323 8.04 22.87 7.32
C TYR A 323 8.20 23.95 8.38
N GLY A 324 7.08 24.57 8.76
CA GLY A 324 7.06 25.58 9.81
C GLY A 324 7.86 26.84 9.45
N ASP A 325 8.75 27.25 10.34
CA ASP A 325 9.61 28.43 10.14
C ASP A 325 10.92 28.14 9.38
N ASP A 326 11.18 26.89 8.96
CA ASP A 326 12.37 26.53 8.19
C ASP A 326 12.15 26.59 6.66
N ALA A 327 12.78 27.58 6.02
CA ALA A 327 12.80 27.78 4.57
C ALA A 327 14.09 27.29 3.87
N SER A 328 14.83 26.37 4.48
CA SER A 328 16.09 25.83 3.97
C SER A 328 15.92 24.94 2.72
N VAL A 329 14.78 24.27 2.58
CA VAL A 329 14.43 23.43 1.42
C VAL A 329 13.43 24.13 0.52
N PHE A 330 12.24 24.43 1.03
CA PHE A 330 11.20 25.10 0.27
C PHE A 330 11.20 26.60 0.52
N ALA A 331 11.13 27.38 -0.57
CA ALA A 331 10.97 28.85 -0.46
C ALA A 331 9.68 29.25 0.27
N THR A 332 8.68 28.37 0.27
CA THR A 332 7.48 28.44 1.12
C THR A 332 7.35 27.06 1.77
N PRO A 333 7.67 26.90 3.06
CA PRO A 333 7.63 25.62 3.77
C PRO A 333 6.22 25.05 3.87
N CYS A 334 6.13 23.74 4.12
CA CYS A 334 4.87 23.13 4.52
C CYS A 334 4.34 23.82 5.80
N PRO A 335 3.04 24.17 5.87
CA PRO A 335 2.45 24.69 7.10
C PRO A 335 2.60 23.71 8.26
N LEU A 336 2.66 24.22 9.49
CA LEU A 336 2.55 23.37 10.68
C LEU A 336 1.18 22.69 10.72
N VAL A 337 1.17 21.42 11.09
CA VAL A 337 -0.01 20.62 11.37
C VAL A 337 -0.17 20.41 12.88
N ALA A 338 -1.35 19.97 13.33
CA ALA A 338 -1.57 19.73 14.75
C ALA A 338 -0.76 18.52 15.27
N ALA A 339 -0.47 18.50 16.58
CA ALA A 339 0.18 17.34 17.19
C ALA A 339 -0.63 16.05 16.99
N GLY A 340 0.02 15.01 16.49
CA GLY A 340 -0.57 13.74 16.08
C GLY A 340 -0.97 13.67 14.61
N HIS A 341 -0.88 14.77 13.86
CA HIS A 341 -1.13 14.82 12.42
C HIS A 341 0.20 14.75 11.65
N SER A 342 0.16 14.27 10.41
CA SER A 342 1.33 14.18 9.53
C SER A 342 1.19 15.06 8.29
N LEU A 343 2.33 15.30 7.63
CA LEU A 343 2.40 15.84 6.27
C LEU A 343 2.56 14.67 5.31
N GLU A 344 1.61 14.43 4.41
CA GLU A 344 1.66 13.35 3.41
C GLU A 344 1.62 13.89 1.99
N ARG A 345 2.44 13.36 1.08
CA ARG A 345 2.36 13.64 -0.35
C ARG A 345 1.05 13.11 -0.94
N GLU A 346 0.32 13.95 -1.67
CA GLU A 346 -0.92 13.57 -2.37
C GLU A 346 -0.88 14.04 -3.84
N PRO A 347 -0.86 13.11 -4.81
CA PRO A 347 -0.83 11.66 -4.66
C PRO A 347 0.56 11.14 -4.24
N ALA A 348 0.62 9.92 -3.69
CA ALA A 348 1.88 9.31 -3.25
C ALA A 348 2.97 9.31 -4.33
N GLY A 349 4.18 9.73 -3.94
CA GLY A 349 5.33 9.85 -4.84
C GLY A 349 5.28 11.00 -5.85
N TRP A 350 4.24 11.84 -5.81
CA TRP A 350 4.21 13.06 -6.61
C TRP A 350 5.14 14.11 -6.01
N ASP A 351 6.08 14.58 -6.82
CA ASP A 351 7.12 15.52 -6.39
C ASP A 351 7.33 16.61 -7.44
N SER A 352 6.99 17.83 -7.05
CA SER A 352 7.17 19.06 -7.83
C SER A 352 8.18 20.01 -7.20
N ASP A 353 8.96 19.51 -6.22
CA ASP A 353 9.89 20.27 -5.39
C ASP A 353 9.20 21.42 -4.61
N ARG A 354 7.95 21.23 -4.16
CA ARG A 354 7.16 22.27 -3.48
C ARG A 354 6.33 21.72 -2.32
N ALA A 355 6.08 22.58 -1.33
CA ALA A 355 5.20 22.28 -0.21
C ALA A 355 3.77 21.89 -0.60
N ASP A 356 3.26 22.38 -1.75
CA ASP A 356 1.92 22.05 -2.25
C ASP A 356 1.75 20.56 -2.61
N ASP A 357 2.84 19.78 -2.68
CA ASP A 357 2.78 18.33 -2.83
C ASP A 357 2.25 17.64 -1.57
N PHE A 358 2.36 18.29 -0.41
CA PHE A 358 2.02 17.74 0.90
C PHE A 358 0.69 18.28 1.42
N VAL A 359 -0.11 17.39 1.99
CA VAL A 359 -1.37 17.69 2.67
C VAL A 359 -1.30 17.25 4.13
N GLU A 360 -2.01 17.97 4.99
CA GLU A 360 -2.23 17.54 6.37
C GLU A 360 -3.08 16.27 6.42
N ARG A 361 -2.65 15.29 7.21
CA ARG A 361 -3.43 14.11 7.57
C ARG A 361 -3.74 14.09 9.05
N GLU A 362 -5.02 14.27 9.37
CA GLU A 362 -5.54 14.17 10.74
C GLU A 362 -5.30 12.79 11.37
N THR A 363 -5.24 11.75 10.53
CA THR A 363 -4.90 10.38 10.93
C THR A 363 -3.73 9.91 10.07
N PRO A 364 -2.50 9.91 10.60
CA PRO A 364 -1.35 9.45 9.84
C PRO A 364 -1.52 8.01 9.35
N SER A 365 -1.00 7.72 8.17
CA SER A 365 -1.28 6.47 7.43
C SER A 365 -0.02 5.69 7.03
N PRO A 366 0.85 5.33 7.99
CA PRO A 366 2.10 4.65 7.69
C PRO A 366 1.86 3.32 6.95
N GLY A 367 2.66 3.10 5.91
CA GLY A 367 2.65 1.93 5.03
C GLY A 367 1.79 2.08 3.79
N GLY A 368 1.22 3.27 3.53
CA GLY A 368 0.36 3.55 2.39
C GLY A 368 -0.98 2.83 2.48
N THR A 369 -1.94 3.46 3.13
CA THR A 369 -3.36 3.30 2.75
C THR A 369 -4.03 4.67 2.83
N PRO A 370 -4.16 5.43 1.72
CA PRO A 370 -5.28 6.33 1.68
C PRO A 370 -6.51 5.41 1.68
N ALA A 371 -7.23 5.37 2.81
CA ALA A 371 -8.65 5.12 2.72
C ALA A 371 -9.15 6.09 1.63
N PRO A 372 -9.94 5.65 0.63
CA PRO A 372 -10.64 6.63 -0.16
C PRO A 372 -11.37 7.50 0.85
N THR A 373 -11.00 8.79 0.94
CA THR A 373 -11.83 9.77 1.63
C THR A 373 -13.23 9.48 1.11
N PRO A 374 -14.25 9.21 1.97
CA PRO A 374 -15.58 9.13 1.46
C PRO A 374 -15.77 10.44 0.70
N THR A 375 -15.86 10.35 -0.63
CA THR A 375 -16.32 11.47 -1.43
C THR A 375 -17.59 11.84 -0.72
N LEU A 376 -17.65 13.05 -0.15
CA LEU A 376 -18.87 13.54 0.45
C LEU A 376 -19.91 13.34 -0.65
N THR A 377 -20.74 12.30 -0.48
CA THR A 377 -21.96 12.19 -1.26
C THR A 377 -22.60 13.53 -0.97
N PRO A 378 -22.84 14.39 -1.97
CA PRO A 378 -23.44 15.69 -1.70
C PRO A 378 -24.65 15.36 -0.85
N THR A 379 -24.59 15.77 0.43
CA THR A 379 -25.73 15.68 1.32
C THR A 379 -26.81 16.35 0.51
N SER A 380 -27.86 15.61 0.17
CA SER A 380 -29.02 16.23 -0.46
C SER A 380 -29.30 17.43 0.41
N THR A 381 -29.08 18.64 -0.12
CA THR A 381 -29.40 19.85 0.62
C THR A 381 -30.86 19.67 0.93
N ASP A 382 -31.18 19.43 2.21
CA ASP A 382 -32.56 19.44 2.64
C ASP A 382 -33.04 20.79 2.18
N THR A 383 -33.87 20.77 1.14
CA THR A 383 -34.60 21.94 0.70
C THR A 383 -35.30 22.38 1.96
N ALA A 384 -34.91 23.56 2.47
CA ALA A 384 -35.41 24.09 3.72
C ALA A 384 -36.91 23.82 3.77
N THR A 385 -37.32 22.88 4.64
CA THR A 385 -38.72 22.70 4.96
C THR A 385 -39.18 24.08 5.41
N ALA A 386 -40.11 24.67 4.67
CA ALA A 386 -40.61 26.01 4.95
C ALA A 386 -40.86 26.12 6.45
N THR A 387 -40.07 26.96 7.11
CA THR A 387 -40.30 27.31 8.50
C THR A 387 -41.76 27.76 8.60
N PRO A 388 -42.62 27.11 9.41
CA PRO A 388 -43.98 27.58 9.57
C PRO A 388 -43.91 29.02 10.05
N THR A 389 -44.49 29.91 9.25
CA THR A 389 -44.60 31.33 9.54
C THR A 389 -45.10 31.50 10.96
N ALA A 390 -44.34 32.22 11.78
CA ALA A 390 -44.75 32.57 13.12
C ALA A 390 -46.08 33.32 13.06
N THR A 391 -47.13 32.71 13.60
CA THR A 391 -48.39 33.38 13.94
C THR A 391 -48.06 34.53 14.90
N PRO A 392 -48.43 35.79 14.60
CA PRO A 392 -48.17 36.91 15.49
C PRO A 392 -48.95 36.73 16.81
N SER A 393 -48.24 36.87 17.94
CA SER A 393 -48.83 36.84 19.28
C SER A 393 -49.53 38.17 19.60
N ALA A 394 -50.51 38.08 20.48
CA ALA A 394 -51.61 39.02 20.68
C ALA A 394 -51.23 40.46 21.09
N VAL A 395 -51.98 41.43 20.55
CA VAL A 395 -52.19 42.76 21.14
C VAL A 395 -53.51 42.71 21.95
N PRO A 396 -53.57 43.19 23.21
CA PRO A 396 -54.77 43.09 24.02
C PRO A 396 -55.78 44.22 23.74
N SER A 397 -57.03 43.78 23.54
CA SER A 397 -58.34 44.37 23.87
C SER A 397 -58.45 45.90 24.13
N ALA A 398 -59.29 46.55 23.32
CA ALA A 398 -60.18 47.63 23.76
C ALA A 398 -61.59 47.39 23.19
N ALA A 399 -62.58 47.41 24.07
CA ALA A 399 -64.03 47.21 23.85
C ALA A 399 -64.73 48.53 23.39
N PRO A 400 -66.07 48.62 23.19
CA PRO A 400 -67.09 47.67 22.68
C PRO A 400 -68.05 48.28 21.60
N SER A 401 -68.96 47.42 21.09
CA SER A 401 -70.42 47.69 20.82
C SER A 401 -70.88 48.38 19.50
N PRO A 402 -72.14 48.16 19.03
CA PRO A 402 -72.86 46.89 18.87
C PRO A 402 -73.46 46.72 17.44
N ALA A 403 -73.97 45.51 17.20
CA ALA A 403 -74.57 45.01 15.98
C ALA A 403 -75.85 45.73 15.51
N PRO A 404 -76.24 45.49 14.23
CA PRO A 404 -77.62 45.07 14.01
C PRO A 404 -77.80 43.83 13.11
N THR A 405 -78.98 43.26 13.34
CA THR A 405 -79.69 42.06 12.91
C THR A 405 -79.93 41.90 11.40
N HIS A 406 -80.11 40.66 10.94
CA HIS A 406 -80.76 40.28 9.67
C HIS A 406 -82.27 40.56 9.68
N THR A 407 -82.90 40.93 8.54
CA THR A 407 -84.15 40.33 7.97
C THR A 407 -84.40 40.84 6.50
N PRO A 408 -85.39 40.35 5.70
CA PRO A 408 -85.20 39.35 4.63
C PRO A 408 -85.64 39.76 3.19
N THR A 409 -85.44 38.81 2.26
CA THR A 409 -85.99 38.50 0.91
C THR A 409 -87.07 39.40 0.26
N PRO A 410 -87.00 39.59 -1.08
CA PRO A 410 -88.12 39.20 -1.94
C PRO A 410 -87.74 38.36 -3.19
N THR A 411 -88.81 37.86 -3.82
CA THR A 411 -88.97 36.72 -4.74
C THR A 411 -88.88 37.04 -6.25
N ALA A 412 -88.40 36.04 -7.02
CA ALA A 412 -88.63 35.65 -8.43
C ALA A 412 -88.34 36.60 -9.62
N THR A 413 -87.75 36.06 -10.70
CA THR A 413 -88.39 35.83 -12.04
C THR A 413 -87.42 35.12 -13.02
N ALA A 414 -87.98 34.48 -14.03
CA ALA A 414 -87.57 33.36 -14.89
C ALA A 414 -86.63 33.63 -16.09
N THR A 415 -85.92 32.56 -16.53
CA THR A 415 -85.76 31.98 -17.92
C THR A 415 -85.20 32.86 -19.08
N PRO A 416 -84.54 32.37 -20.18
CA PRO A 416 -84.24 30.99 -20.66
C PRO A 416 -82.78 30.69 -21.12
N GLU A 417 -82.54 29.39 -21.38
CA GLU A 417 -81.56 28.76 -22.33
C GLU A 417 -81.69 29.33 -23.77
N PRO A 418 -80.69 29.23 -24.71
CA PRO A 418 -80.36 27.93 -25.34
C PRO A 418 -78.96 27.74 -26.01
N THR A 419 -78.56 26.47 -26.14
CA THR A 419 -77.85 25.74 -27.25
C THR A 419 -76.42 26.11 -27.76
N PRO A 420 -75.51 25.12 -27.94
CA PRO A 420 -74.18 25.26 -28.57
C PRO A 420 -74.13 24.78 -30.03
N LEU A 421 -73.20 25.29 -30.86
CA LEU A 421 -72.87 24.66 -32.16
C LEU A 421 -71.44 24.94 -32.70
N ARG A 422 -70.70 23.84 -32.83
CA ARG A 422 -69.85 23.34 -33.95
C ARG A 422 -68.73 24.20 -34.59
N CYS A 423 -67.50 23.73 -34.38
CA CYS A 423 -66.59 23.07 -35.36
C CYS A 423 -66.46 23.66 -36.78
N PHE A 424 -65.24 24.01 -37.21
CA PHE A 424 -64.67 23.65 -38.53
C PHE A 424 -63.15 23.96 -38.58
N LEU A 425 -62.35 22.94 -38.92
CA LEU A 425 -60.98 23.06 -39.48
C LEU A 425 -61.13 23.24 -41.00
N PRO A 426 -60.22 23.92 -41.74
CA PRO A 426 -59.21 23.12 -42.46
C PRO A 426 -57.90 23.82 -42.95
N LEU A 427 -56.94 22.93 -43.23
CA LEU A 427 -55.94 22.88 -44.33
C LEU A 427 -54.80 23.92 -44.51
N LEU A 428 -53.59 23.37 -44.32
CA LEU A 428 -52.44 23.27 -45.24
C LEU A 428 -52.15 24.39 -46.27
N ARG A 429 -50.89 24.83 -46.29
CA ARG A 429 -50.05 24.79 -47.50
C ARG A 429 -48.55 24.76 -47.16
N ARG A 430 -47.81 23.96 -47.94
CA ARG A 430 -46.35 23.83 -47.98
C ARG A 430 -45.69 25.03 -48.66
N GLY A 431 -44.44 25.28 -48.27
CA GLY A 431 -43.40 26.02 -48.98
C GLY A 431 -42.08 25.70 -48.32
#